data_AF-A0AAX3U9T5-F1
#
_entry.id   AF-A0AAX3U9T5-F1
#
_cell.length_a   1.000
_cell.length_b   1.000
_cell.length_c   1.000
_cell.angle_alpha   90.00
_cell.angle_beta   90.00
_cell.angle_gamma   90.00
#
_symmetry.space_group_name_H-M   'P 1'
#
loop_
_entity.id
_entity.type
_entity.pdbx_description
1 polymer ?
#
loop_
_entity_poly.entity_id
_entity_poly.type
_entity_poly.pdbx_seq_one_letter_code
_entity_poly.pdbx_strand_id
1 'polypeptide(L)'
;MLQITFTSENVSWLDDNGAPAGSMPIKYAYSGYQTNDGHEEILFIADNFYLSVTPQNDMTLMANSTLGINKNSYPQDTSIVNADFAGKTLYHFWDDSRTSSAEPSLSKFAFHNDGTVTVSERNAQGSWVEHAAVNWEVANAQLIMDVPEEAGKQFTWSFSTLQHDGLRIAYDDRRIPLFFTENEDLATSLYLKWVALSK
;
A
#
# COMPACT_ATOMS: atom_id res chain seq x y z
N MET A 1 13.48 4.29 20.18
CA MET A 1 13.05 4.47 18.77
C MET A 1 14.21 3.96 17.95
N LEU A 2 14.07 2.81 17.29
CA LEU A 2 15.16 2.20 16.53
C LEU A 2 15.53 3.13 15.37
N GLN A 3 16.76 3.65 15.37
CA GLN A 3 17.24 4.51 14.30
C GLN A 3 18.04 3.65 13.31
N ILE A 4 17.56 3.57 12.07
CA ILE A 4 18.20 2.81 10.99
C ILE A 4 18.85 3.79 10.01
N THR A 5 20.12 3.57 9.69
CA THR A 5 20.90 4.35 8.73
C THR A 5 21.29 3.49 7.55
N PHE A 6 20.96 3.95 6.35
CA PHE A 6 21.35 3.33 5.08
C PHE A 6 22.53 4.08 4.47
N THR A 7 23.47 3.32 3.89
CA THR A 7 24.52 3.82 3.01
C THR A 7 24.46 3.05 1.69
N SER A 8 25.29 3.42 0.72
CA SER A 8 25.39 2.67 -0.54
C SER A 8 25.92 1.24 -0.38
N GLU A 9 26.40 0.83 0.80
CA GLU A 9 27.02 -0.50 1.00
C GLU A 9 26.57 -1.21 2.27
N ASN A 10 25.90 -0.53 3.21
CA ASN A 10 25.54 -1.07 4.51
C ASN A 10 24.24 -0.46 5.06
N VAL A 11 23.49 -1.29 5.78
CA VAL A 11 22.47 -0.85 6.76
C VAL A 11 23.07 -0.96 8.15
N SER A 12 22.80 0.03 9.01
CA SER A 12 23.17 0.00 10.43
C SER A 12 22.01 0.47 11.29
N TRP A 13 21.93 -0.02 12.53
CA TRP A 13 20.90 0.40 13.48
C TRP A 13 21.48 0.69 14.85
N LEU A 14 20.86 1.64 15.54
CA LEU A 14 21.15 1.99 16.93
C LEU A 14 20.10 1.37 17.85
N ASP A 15 20.51 1.01 19.08
CA ASP A 15 19.59 0.63 20.14
C ASP A 15 18.78 1.84 20.64
N ASP A 16 17.87 1.60 21.59
CA ASP A 16 17.03 2.65 22.17
C ASP A 16 17.81 3.73 22.94
N ASN A 17 19.09 3.51 23.23
CA ASN A 17 20.00 4.46 23.87
C ASN A 17 20.89 5.20 22.85
N GLY A 18 20.73 4.93 21.56
CA GLY A 18 21.55 5.50 20.50
C GLY A 18 22.93 4.84 20.34
N ALA A 19 23.17 3.69 20.96
CA ALA A 19 24.41 2.93 20.79
C ALA A 19 24.32 2.00 19.56
N PRO A 20 25.42 1.77 18.82
CA PRO A 20 25.40 0.83 17.69
C PRO A 20 24.95 -0.57 18.11
N ALA A 21 23.87 -1.05 17.51
CA ALA A 21 23.27 -2.36 17.79
C ALA A 21 23.54 -3.38 16.67
N GLY A 22 23.93 -2.92 15.49
CA GLY A 22 24.37 -3.81 14.42
C GLY A 22 24.54 -3.11 13.08
N SER A 23 25.14 -3.83 12.14
CA SER A 23 25.23 -3.45 10.73
C SER A 23 25.30 -4.67 9.83
N MET A 24 24.80 -4.56 8.60
CA MET A 24 24.96 -5.57 7.56
C MET A 24 25.22 -4.94 6.20
N PRO A 25 26.04 -5.60 5.34
CA PRO A 25 26.29 -5.12 4.00
C PRO A 25 25.04 -5.27 3.13
N ILE A 26 24.72 -4.24 2.35
CA ILE A 26 23.69 -4.29 1.32
C ILE A 26 24.31 -4.89 0.07
N LYS A 27 23.81 -6.06 -0.36
CA LYS A 27 24.11 -6.58 -1.69
C LYS A 27 22.96 -6.23 -2.61
N TYR A 28 23.20 -5.30 -3.52
CA TYR A 28 22.24 -4.95 -4.55
C TYR A 28 22.23 -6.05 -5.63
N ALA A 29 21.04 -6.46 -6.03
CA ALA A 29 20.81 -7.20 -7.26
C ALA A 29 20.13 -6.29 -8.28
N TYR A 30 20.02 -6.76 -9.51
CA TYR A 30 19.34 -6.02 -10.58
C TYR A 30 17.89 -5.63 -10.20
N SER A 31 17.22 -6.46 -9.40
CA SER A 31 15.81 -6.32 -9.05
C SER A 31 15.55 -5.90 -7.60
N GLY A 32 16.58 -5.67 -6.78
CA GLY A 32 16.38 -5.32 -5.36
C GLY A 32 17.62 -5.47 -4.49
N TYR A 33 17.46 -5.95 -3.25
CA TYR A 33 18.56 -6.08 -2.29
C TYR A 33 18.45 -7.34 -1.41
N GLN A 34 19.60 -7.90 -1.06
CA GLN A 34 19.70 -9.03 -0.15
C GLN A 34 19.76 -8.57 1.32
N THR A 35 18.90 -9.16 2.16
CA THR A 35 18.95 -9.09 3.63
C THR A 35 19.33 -10.47 4.22
N ASN A 36 19.42 -10.56 5.55
CA ASN A 36 19.63 -11.84 6.24
C ASN A 36 18.44 -12.81 6.05
N ASP A 37 17.23 -12.27 5.87
CA ASP A 37 16.00 -13.05 5.75
C ASP A 37 15.75 -13.50 4.31
N GLY A 38 16.50 -12.95 3.35
CA GLY A 38 16.48 -13.34 1.95
C GLY A 38 16.57 -12.13 1.00
N HIS A 39 16.26 -12.34 -0.27
CA HIS A 39 16.27 -11.30 -1.29
C HIS A 39 14.94 -10.55 -1.31
N GLU A 40 14.97 -9.24 -1.09
CA GLU A 40 13.82 -8.35 -1.29
C GLU A 40 13.77 -7.85 -2.72
N GLU A 41 12.61 -7.98 -3.37
CA GLU A 41 12.37 -7.57 -4.75
C GLU A 41 11.69 -6.19 -4.76
N ILE A 42 12.29 -5.20 -5.42
CA ILE A 42 11.70 -3.86 -5.57
C ILE A 42 10.73 -3.87 -6.75
N LEU A 43 9.46 -3.53 -6.49
CA LEU A 43 8.42 -3.49 -7.52
C LEU A 43 8.21 -2.10 -8.12
N PHE A 44 8.44 -1.06 -7.32
CA PHE A 44 8.19 0.33 -7.66
C PHE A 44 9.15 1.25 -6.91
N ILE A 45 9.66 2.28 -7.59
CA ILE A 45 10.52 3.31 -7.00
C ILE A 45 9.93 4.67 -7.35
N ALA A 46 9.74 5.50 -6.34
CA ALA A 46 9.48 6.93 -6.43
C ALA A 46 10.61 7.72 -5.78
N ASP A 47 10.59 9.05 -5.94
CA ASP A 47 11.60 9.93 -5.34
C ASP A 47 11.68 9.82 -3.81
N ASN A 48 10.57 9.49 -3.16
CA ASN A 48 10.41 9.61 -1.71
C ASN A 48 9.91 8.32 -1.04
N PHE A 49 9.52 7.30 -1.80
CA PHE A 49 9.21 5.96 -1.31
C PHE A 49 9.50 4.88 -2.36
N TYR A 50 9.58 3.63 -1.92
CA TYR A 50 9.59 2.47 -2.80
C TYR A 50 8.69 1.37 -2.23
N LEU A 51 8.25 0.47 -3.10
CA LEU A 51 7.56 -0.75 -2.73
C LEU A 51 8.48 -1.94 -2.98
N SER A 52 8.65 -2.80 -1.98
CA SER A 52 9.35 -4.08 -2.10
C SER A 52 8.47 -5.23 -1.66
N VAL A 53 8.82 -6.44 -2.10
CA VAL A 53 8.25 -7.69 -1.61
C VAL A 53 9.34 -8.46 -0.89
N THR A 54 9.06 -8.88 0.33
CA THR A 54 9.98 -9.67 1.15
C THR A 54 10.10 -11.10 0.64
N PRO A 55 11.12 -11.87 1.08
CA PRO A 55 11.21 -13.30 0.79
C PRO A 55 10.01 -14.12 1.28
N GLN A 56 9.29 -13.62 2.29
CA GLN A 56 8.05 -14.18 2.84
C GLN A 56 6.82 -13.77 2.02
N ASN A 57 7.03 -13.04 0.93
CA ASN A 57 6.02 -12.52 0.01
C ASN A 57 5.17 -11.36 0.58
N ASP A 58 5.65 -10.67 1.62
CA ASP A 58 4.95 -9.52 2.18
C ASP A 58 5.30 -8.23 1.41
N MET A 59 4.27 -7.48 1.00
CA MET A 59 4.47 -6.14 0.42
C MET A 59 4.87 -5.15 1.51
N THR A 60 5.96 -4.44 1.28
CA THR A 60 6.50 -3.43 2.20
C THR A 60 6.57 -2.06 1.53
N LEU A 61 6.10 -1.04 2.25
CA LEU A 61 6.29 0.37 1.91
C LEU A 61 7.46 0.92 2.71
N MET A 62 8.47 1.38 2.00
CA MET A 62 9.63 2.06 2.59
C MET A 62 9.65 3.49 2.08
N ALA A 63 9.74 4.48 2.97
CA ALA A 63 9.83 5.88 2.56
C ALA A 63 10.91 6.64 3.30
N ASN A 64 11.25 7.81 2.76
CA ASN A 64 12.27 8.67 3.32
C ASN A 64 11.86 9.13 4.73
N SER A 65 12.72 8.86 5.72
CA SER A 65 12.50 9.17 7.13
C SER A 65 12.30 10.66 7.42
N THR A 66 12.80 11.55 6.55
CA THR A 66 12.66 13.00 6.67
C THR A 66 11.24 13.51 6.42
N LEU A 67 10.35 12.67 5.87
CA LEU A 67 8.95 13.02 5.58
C LEU A 67 8.07 13.04 6.84
N GLY A 68 8.61 12.63 7.98
CA GLY A 68 7.89 12.56 9.26
C GLY A 68 7.01 11.32 9.33
N ILE A 69 7.38 10.37 10.17
CA ILE A 69 6.55 9.20 10.46
C ILE A 69 5.75 9.49 11.73
N ASN A 70 4.43 9.42 11.64
CA ASN A 70 3.53 9.53 12.78
C ASN A 70 2.91 8.15 13.07
N LYS A 71 3.37 7.50 14.16
CA LYS A 71 2.80 6.24 14.67
C LYS A 71 2.60 5.17 13.58
N ASN A 72 3.65 4.84 12.84
CA ASN A 72 3.66 3.87 11.73
C ASN A 72 2.88 4.28 10.46
N SER A 73 2.53 5.56 10.33
CA SER A 73 1.95 6.12 9.09
C SER A 73 2.64 7.42 8.68
N TYR A 74 2.48 7.82 7.42
CA TYR A 74 2.92 9.12 6.91
C TYR A 74 1.87 10.21 7.13
N PRO A 75 2.22 11.50 7.00
CA PRO A 75 1.28 12.59 7.20
C PRO A 75 0.04 12.42 6.32
N GLN A 76 -1.13 12.62 6.91
CA GLN A 76 -2.40 12.55 6.20
C GLN A 76 -2.53 13.72 5.23
N ASP A 77 -3.02 13.46 4.03
CA ASP A 77 -3.53 14.46 3.13
C ASP A 77 -4.91 14.93 3.63
N THR A 78 -4.93 16.08 4.28
CA THR A 78 -6.17 16.65 4.84
C THR A 78 -7.00 17.42 3.81
N SER A 79 -6.60 17.42 2.53
CA SER A 79 -7.24 18.21 1.48
C SER A 79 -8.21 17.42 0.61
N ILE A 80 -8.32 16.11 0.81
CA ILE A 80 -9.21 15.26 0.02
C ILE A 80 -10.68 15.62 0.19
N VAL A 81 -11.44 15.57 -0.91
CA VAL A 81 -12.87 15.89 -0.99
C VAL A 81 -13.61 14.91 -1.90
N ASN A 82 -14.94 14.88 -1.85
CA ASN A 82 -15.75 13.98 -2.71
C ASN A 82 -15.42 14.12 -4.21
N ALA A 83 -15.11 15.34 -4.68
CA ALA A 83 -14.78 15.59 -6.08
C ALA A 83 -13.49 14.88 -6.55
N ASP A 84 -12.62 14.47 -5.62
CA ASP A 84 -11.42 13.69 -5.96
C ASP A 84 -11.75 12.25 -6.36
N PHE A 85 -12.94 11.76 -6.02
CA PHE A 85 -13.37 10.37 -6.22
C PHE A 85 -14.61 10.24 -7.11
N ALA A 86 -15.55 11.19 -7.04
CA ALA A 86 -16.82 11.11 -7.76
C ALA A 86 -16.62 10.93 -9.28
N GLY A 87 -17.23 9.88 -9.84
CA GLY A 87 -17.14 9.53 -11.26
C GLY A 87 -15.82 8.87 -11.66
N LYS A 88 -14.92 8.57 -10.71
CA LYS A 88 -13.61 7.98 -10.97
C LYS A 88 -13.55 6.51 -10.57
N THR A 89 -12.50 5.83 -11.02
CA THR A 89 -12.20 4.46 -10.62
C THR A 89 -10.86 4.41 -9.92
N LEU A 90 -10.81 3.77 -8.76
CA LEU A 90 -9.56 3.43 -8.08
C LEU A 90 -9.30 1.94 -8.12
N TYR A 91 -8.06 1.58 -8.40
CA TYR A 91 -7.55 0.22 -8.33
C TYR A 91 -6.67 0.08 -7.09
N HIS A 92 -6.84 -1.02 -6.38
CA HIS A 92 -6.17 -1.29 -5.12
C HIS A 92 -5.63 -2.71 -5.10
N PHE A 93 -4.35 -2.87 -4.82
CA PHE A 93 -3.77 -4.19 -4.56
C PHE A 93 -3.34 -4.29 -3.10
N TRP A 94 -3.54 -5.46 -2.50
CA TRP A 94 -3.28 -5.71 -1.09
C TRP A 94 -3.12 -7.21 -0.82
N ASP A 95 -2.73 -7.54 0.41
CA ASP A 95 -2.70 -8.91 0.90
C ASP A 95 -4.06 -9.26 1.52
N ASP A 96 -4.82 -10.15 0.87
CA ASP A 96 -6.12 -10.65 1.36
C ASP A 96 -5.96 -11.94 2.20
N SER A 97 -4.73 -12.27 2.58
CA SER A 97 -4.49 -13.47 3.36
C SER A 97 -5.08 -13.38 4.76
N ARG A 98 -5.56 -14.53 5.25
CA ARG A 98 -5.91 -14.75 6.66
C ARG A 98 -4.81 -15.45 7.44
N THR A 99 -3.64 -15.63 6.82
CA THR A 99 -2.53 -16.42 7.34
C THR A 99 -1.23 -15.64 7.17
N SER A 100 -0.09 -16.26 7.46
CA SER A 100 1.22 -15.64 7.23
C SER A 100 1.72 -15.77 5.78
N SER A 101 0.93 -16.36 4.88
CA SER A 101 1.28 -16.48 3.47
C SER A 101 0.46 -15.45 2.70
N ALA A 102 1.15 -14.45 2.15
CA ALA A 102 0.47 -13.39 1.43
C ALA A 102 -0.33 -13.95 0.23
N GLU A 103 -1.54 -13.44 0.08
CA GLU A 103 -2.50 -13.76 -0.96
C GLU A 103 -2.83 -12.45 -1.68
N PRO A 104 -1.99 -12.02 -2.65
CA PRO A 104 -2.21 -10.76 -3.33
C PRO A 104 -3.59 -10.76 -4.00
N SER A 105 -4.33 -9.70 -3.77
CA SER A 105 -5.62 -9.43 -4.40
C SER A 105 -5.57 -8.08 -5.11
N LEU A 106 -6.43 -7.91 -6.11
CA LEU A 106 -6.60 -6.66 -6.85
C LEU A 106 -8.09 -6.31 -6.92
N SER A 107 -8.45 -5.20 -6.29
CA SER A 107 -9.80 -4.66 -6.23
C SER A 107 -9.92 -3.41 -7.10
N LYS A 108 -11.14 -3.16 -7.58
CA LYS A 108 -11.55 -1.99 -8.36
C LYS A 108 -12.75 -1.35 -7.67
N PHE A 109 -12.66 -0.05 -7.44
CA PHE A 109 -13.68 0.78 -6.83
C PHE A 109 -14.15 1.81 -7.85
N ALA A 110 -15.31 1.59 -8.45
CA ALA A 110 -15.92 2.54 -9.40
C ALA A 110 -16.89 3.45 -8.65
N PHE A 111 -16.47 4.68 -8.38
CA PHE A 111 -17.23 5.67 -7.63
C PHE A 111 -18.20 6.42 -8.56
N HIS A 112 -19.48 6.39 -8.23
CA HIS A 112 -20.54 7.03 -9.00
C HIS A 112 -20.86 8.41 -8.42
N ASN A 113 -21.41 9.29 -9.27
CA ASN A 113 -21.78 10.66 -8.89
C ASN A 113 -22.98 10.74 -7.94
N ASP A 114 -23.71 9.63 -7.74
CA ASP A 114 -24.86 9.54 -6.84
C ASP A 114 -24.48 9.16 -5.41
N GLY A 115 -23.18 9.02 -5.11
CA GLY A 115 -22.69 8.64 -3.78
C GLY A 115 -22.61 7.12 -3.57
N THR A 116 -22.80 6.32 -4.62
CA THR A 116 -22.56 4.87 -4.57
C THR A 116 -21.21 4.49 -5.18
N VAL A 117 -20.66 3.35 -4.78
CA VAL A 117 -19.43 2.77 -5.34
C VAL A 117 -19.65 1.29 -5.61
N THR A 118 -19.26 0.86 -6.80
CA THR A 118 -19.24 -0.56 -7.18
C THR A 118 -17.86 -1.11 -6.87
N VAL A 119 -17.80 -2.16 -6.06
CA VAL A 119 -16.57 -2.90 -5.77
C VAL A 119 -16.47 -4.09 -6.72
N SER A 120 -15.31 -4.35 -7.28
CA SER A 120 -15.03 -5.59 -8.03
C SER A 120 -13.68 -6.15 -7.64
N GLU A 121 -13.55 -7.46 -7.62
CA GLU A 121 -12.26 -8.14 -7.39
C GLU A 121 -11.83 -8.91 -8.64
N ARG A 122 -10.52 -8.97 -8.86
CA ARG A 122 -9.97 -9.70 -9.99
C ARG A 122 -9.82 -11.17 -9.64
N ASN A 123 -10.50 -12.02 -10.38
CA ASN A 123 -10.40 -13.47 -10.17
C ASN A 123 -9.11 -14.06 -10.79
N ALA A 124 -8.87 -15.35 -10.49
CA ALA A 124 -7.70 -16.09 -10.98
C ALA A 124 -7.63 -16.20 -12.53
N GLN A 125 -8.75 -16.00 -13.24
CA GLN A 125 -8.80 -15.98 -14.70
C GLN A 125 -8.50 -14.58 -15.28
N GLY A 126 -8.25 -13.59 -14.41
CA GLY A 126 -7.93 -12.22 -14.79
C GLY A 126 -9.14 -11.33 -15.07
N SER A 127 -10.36 -11.81 -14.81
CA SER A 127 -11.62 -11.08 -15.02
C SER A 127 -12.10 -10.39 -13.75
N TRP A 128 -12.81 -9.28 -13.90
CA TRP A 128 -13.48 -8.58 -12.80
C TRP A 128 -14.77 -9.28 -12.38
N VAL A 129 -14.92 -9.58 -11.10
CA VAL A 129 -16.15 -10.07 -10.48
C VAL A 129 -16.74 -8.93 -9.66
N GLU A 130 -17.95 -8.53 -10.00
CA GLU A 130 -18.63 -7.39 -9.36
C GLU A 130 -19.34 -7.81 -8.07
N HIS A 131 -19.24 -6.95 -7.04
CA HIS A 131 -19.96 -7.04 -5.77
C HIS A 131 -21.03 -5.94 -5.68
N ALA A 132 -21.86 -6.00 -4.64
CA ALA A 132 -22.94 -5.03 -4.46
C ALA A 132 -22.43 -3.58 -4.38
N ALA A 133 -23.22 -2.66 -4.94
CA ALA A 133 -22.96 -1.22 -4.80
C ALA A 133 -23.29 -0.79 -3.36
N VAL A 134 -22.40 0.03 -2.80
CA VAL A 134 -22.48 0.54 -1.42
C VAL A 134 -22.31 2.05 -1.40
N ASN A 135 -22.69 2.70 -0.29
CA ASN A 135 -22.49 4.15 -0.18
C ASN A 135 -21.03 4.49 0.11
N TRP A 136 -20.62 5.67 -0.32
CA TRP A 136 -19.35 6.27 0.07
C TRP A 136 -19.47 7.78 0.27
N GLU A 137 -18.55 8.34 1.04
CA GLU A 137 -18.36 9.78 1.17
C GLU A 137 -16.93 10.10 1.61
N VAL A 138 -16.53 11.37 1.45
CA VAL A 138 -15.36 11.90 2.15
C VAL A 138 -15.82 12.76 3.32
N ALA A 139 -15.46 12.34 4.52
CA ALA A 139 -15.71 13.10 5.74
C ALA A 139 -14.45 13.11 6.61
N ASN A 140 -14.20 14.23 7.29
CA ASN A 140 -13.01 14.40 8.15
C ASN A 140 -11.68 14.08 7.43
N ALA A 141 -11.59 14.40 6.14
CA ALA A 141 -10.47 14.07 5.25
C ALA A 141 -10.13 12.57 5.18
N GLN A 142 -11.14 11.71 5.31
CA GLN A 142 -11.05 10.27 5.12
C GLN A 142 -12.09 9.83 4.10
N LEU A 143 -11.73 8.87 3.26
CA LEU A 143 -12.70 8.17 2.42
C LEU A 143 -13.39 7.12 3.28
N ILE A 144 -14.72 7.20 3.36
CA ILE A 144 -15.57 6.30 4.12
C ILE A 144 -16.45 5.53 3.13
N MET A 145 -16.49 4.21 3.25
CA MET A 145 -17.28 3.34 2.40
C MET A 145 -18.00 2.27 3.24
N ASP A 146 -19.28 2.03 2.99
CA ASP A 146 -19.99 0.94 3.67
C ASP A 146 -19.43 -0.43 3.25
N VAL A 147 -19.40 -1.41 4.17
CA VAL A 147 -18.98 -2.78 3.85
C VAL A 147 -20.13 -3.52 3.17
N PRO A 148 -19.98 -4.05 1.93
CA PRO A 148 -21.08 -4.66 1.18
C PRO A 148 -21.83 -5.79 1.91
N GLU A 149 -21.15 -6.52 2.78
CA GLU A 149 -21.70 -7.72 3.44
C GLU A 149 -22.02 -7.51 4.93
N GLU A 150 -21.71 -6.35 5.50
CA GLU A 150 -21.83 -6.10 6.94
C GLU A 150 -22.52 -4.75 7.23
N ALA A 151 -23.84 -4.82 7.47
CA ALA A 151 -24.63 -3.63 7.78
C ALA A 151 -24.10 -2.87 9.01
N GLY A 152 -23.89 -1.56 8.87
CA GLY A 152 -23.37 -0.70 9.92
C GLY A 152 -21.85 -0.78 10.12
N LYS A 153 -21.13 -1.50 9.25
CA LYS A 153 -19.67 -1.45 9.17
C LYS A 153 -19.23 -0.58 8.01
N GLN A 154 -18.11 0.11 8.22
CA GLN A 154 -17.52 1.00 7.25
C GLN A 154 -16.02 0.74 7.17
N PHE A 155 -15.47 0.83 5.96
CA PHE A 155 -14.06 1.04 5.75
C PHE A 155 -13.78 2.54 5.83
N THR A 156 -12.72 2.89 6.56
CA THR A 156 -12.22 4.26 6.66
C THR A 156 -10.78 4.29 6.19
N TRP A 157 -10.50 5.06 5.14
CA TRP A 157 -9.16 5.18 4.56
C TRP A 157 -8.66 6.62 4.64
N SER A 158 -7.49 6.78 5.23
CA SER A 158 -6.80 8.06 5.35
C SER A 158 -5.71 8.13 4.29
N PHE A 159 -5.90 8.92 3.24
CA PHE A 159 -4.86 9.15 2.25
C PHE A 159 -3.72 9.93 2.87
N SER A 160 -2.49 9.55 2.55
CA SER A 160 -1.29 10.25 2.98
C SER A 160 -0.78 11.21 1.91
N THR A 161 0.17 12.06 2.28
CA THR A 161 0.88 12.93 1.33
C THR A 161 1.88 12.17 0.45
N LEU A 162 2.08 10.86 0.66
CA LEU A 162 2.91 10.04 -0.22
C LEU A 162 2.14 9.65 -1.49
N GLN A 163 2.62 10.18 -2.61
CA GLN A 163 2.12 9.83 -3.93
C GLN A 163 3.20 10.03 -5.00
N HIS A 164 3.14 9.24 -6.07
CA HIS A 164 4.01 9.36 -7.24
C HIS A 164 3.32 8.72 -8.46
N ASP A 165 3.35 9.38 -9.62
CA ASP A 165 2.79 8.88 -10.88
C ASP A 165 1.36 8.29 -10.75
N GLY A 166 0.53 8.92 -9.92
CA GLY A 166 -0.85 8.51 -9.67
C GLY A 166 -1.01 7.31 -8.74
N LEU A 167 0.06 6.74 -8.19
CA LEU A 167 0.02 5.83 -7.05
C LEU A 167 -0.05 6.66 -5.76
N ARG A 168 -1.06 6.43 -4.95
CA ARG A 168 -1.32 7.10 -3.67
C ARG A 168 -1.29 6.09 -2.54
N ILE A 169 -0.63 6.44 -1.44
CA ILE A 169 -0.61 5.62 -0.24
C ILE A 169 -1.72 6.10 0.69
N ALA A 170 -2.58 5.19 1.11
CA ALA A 170 -3.55 5.41 2.18
C ALA A 170 -3.30 4.46 3.35
N TYR A 171 -4.05 4.65 4.43
CA TYR A 171 -3.99 3.82 5.62
C TYR A 171 -5.40 3.51 6.11
N ASP A 172 -5.63 2.27 6.53
CA ASP A 172 -6.83 1.92 7.29
C ASP A 172 -6.72 2.33 8.77
N ASP A 173 -7.77 2.07 9.55
CA ASP A 173 -7.80 2.35 10.99
C ASP A 173 -6.75 1.57 11.79
N ARG A 174 -6.27 0.44 11.24
CA ARG A 174 -5.19 -0.39 11.82
C ARG A 174 -3.79 0.15 11.47
N ARG A 175 -3.71 1.21 10.66
CA ARG A 175 -2.47 1.80 10.12
C ARG A 175 -1.70 0.85 9.20
N ILE A 176 -2.42 -0.04 8.52
CA ILE A 176 -1.86 -0.86 7.45
C ILE A 176 -1.82 -0.01 6.18
N PRO A 177 -0.67 0.07 5.47
CA PRO A 177 -0.58 0.82 4.22
C PRO A 177 -1.44 0.15 3.14
N LEU A 178 -2.15 0.99 2.39
CA LEU A 178 -2.99 0.62 1.27
C LEU A 178 -2.52 1.36 0.02
N PHE A 179 -2.54 0.70 -1.13
CA PHE A 179 -1.99 1.22 -2.38
C PHE A 179 -3.12 1.48 -3.37
N PHE A 180 -3.33 2.73 -3.77
CA PHE A 180 -4.42 3.11 -4.68
C PHE A 180 -3.89 3.83 -5.92
N THR A 181 -4.50 3.58 -7.07
CA THR A 181 -4.24 4.38 -8.28
C THR A 181 -5.45 4.43 -9.20
N GLU A 182 -5.59 5.50 -9.98
CA GLU A 182 -6.57 5.59 -11.06
C GLU A 182 -6.09 4.84 -12.34
N ASN A 183 -4.82 4.41 -12.38
CA ASN A 183 -4.20 3.75 -13.54
C ASN A 183 -4.28 2.21 -13.42
N GLU A 184 -5.18 1.59 -14.19
CA GLU A 184 -5.36 0.13 -14.21
C GLU A 184 -4.10 -0.63 -14.61
N ASP A 185 -3.35 -0.14 -15.60
CA ASP A 185 -2.14 -0.79 -16.09
C ASP A 185 -1.04 -0.79 -15.02
N LEU A 186 -0.90 0.31 -14.28
CA LEU A 186 0.04 0.40 -13.16
C LEU A 186 -0.35 -0.57 -12.05
N ALA A 187 -1.61 -0.55 -11.59
CA ALA A 187 -2.10 -1.46 -10.56
C ALA A 187 -1.93 -2.92 -10.97
N THR A 188 -2.33 -3.26 -12.19
CA THR A 188 -2.22 -4.60 -12.76
C THR A 188 -0.78 -5.07 -12.87
N SER A 189 0.13 -4.20 -13.32
CA SER A 189 1.55 -4.52 -13.43
C SER A 189 2.17 -4.83 -12.07
N LEU A 190 1.89 -4.00 -11.05
CA LEU A 190 2.41 -4.21 -9.69
C LEU A 190 1.82 -5.47 -9.05
N TYR A 191 0.51 -5.66 -9.16
CA TYR A 191 -0.18 -6.86 -8.71
C TYR A 191 0.40 -8.13 -9.32
N LEU A 192 0.54 -8.20 -10.65
CA LEU A 192 1.05 -9.40 -11.33
C LEU A 192 2.52 -9.69 -10.99
N LYS A 193 3.34 -8.65 -10.78
CA LYS A 193 4.70 -8.83 -10.27
C LYS A 193 4.70 -9.44 -8.87
N TRP A 194 3.83 -8.98 -7.98
CA TRP A 194 3.71 -9.54 -6.63
C TRP A 194 3.22 -11.00 -6.66
N VAL A 195 2.17 -11.30 -7.43
CA VAL A 195 1.66 -12.67 -7.62
C VAL A 195 2.76 -13.62 -8.12
N ALA A 196 3.63 -13.16 -9.03
CA ALA A 196 4.73 -13.99 -9.54
C ALA A 196 5.79 -14.35 -8.48
N LEU A 197 5.84 -13.62 -7.37
CA LEU A 197 6.72 -13.87 -6.22
C LEU A 197 6.05 -14.75 -5.15
N SER A 198 4.72 -14.82 -5.16
CA SER A 198 3.91 -15.66 -4.27
C SER A 198 4.05 -17.12 -4.69
N LYS A 199 4.73 -17.94 -3.89
CA LYS A 199 5.00 -19.36 -4.18
C LYS A 199 4.31 -20.28 -3.19
#